data_AF-A0A377JPB0-F1
#
_entry.id   AF-A0A377JPB0-F1
#
_cell.length_a   1.000
_cell.length_b   1.000
_cell.length_c   1.000
_cell.angle_alpha   90.00
_cell.angle_beta   90.00
_cell.angle_gamma   90.00
#
_symmetry.space_group_name_H-M   'P 1'
#
loop_
_entity.id
_entity.type
_entity.pdbx_description
1 polymer ?
#
loop_
_entity_poly.entity_id
_entity_poly.type
_entity_poly.pdbx_seq_one_letter_code
_entity_poly.pdbx_strand_id
1 'polypeptide(L)'
;MRYVYSVLVPLWLILMTACSHQGALQTFNEHYYGGEDTKAYEYAKSQAGKDGDVLWNLQAGVSGFGSSQEDTATLLEQGEGLFSKYESEGLMGGLFGNVGAVLVNENVKTYRGNIYEGVLFNYYKALNAMELGDYALARVEFNRANDRQRRAKEYFRKDINKAMEESKKENASNEDLKNIDAGHTKESTASILESQYSNLKNFNIYEGFINPAVSYVSALFFMSEADYSKATDLYKEAYGITHAYVINQDLEVMNKRKRGDKTKYTWFIIEDGKSASLEELSIDLPAYLVSESVLHVGVSIPQLKEGVPSASLYQAVSYTDKREYKAFEVSDTDGVIANEFSEKLPFILTRAISSAILKATTQATLNNVGGDQFGAAGAIVGSLVGAAYSAATNNADVRITTALPKRVLALQVPNNTSDFTLQADGNTLYEVSFSCKKDTESEKKASNVIVLCDKNDNILYLRSKGKNPTYQILKGGINE
;
A
#
# COMPACT_ATOMS: atom_id res chain seq x y z
N MET A 1 -17.80 -38.47 23.26
CA MET A 1 -17.78 -37.07 23.71
C MET A 1 -16.40 -36.40 23.71
N ARG A 2 -15.30 -37.06 24.10
CA ARG A 2 -13.94 -36.45 24.06
C ARG A 2 -13.45 -36.00 22.67
N TYR A 3 -13.80 -36.72 21.60
CA TYR A 3 -13.37 -36.43 20.22
C TYR A 3 -14.07 -35.23 19.56
N VAL A 4 -15.32 -34.93 19.95
CA VAL A 4 -16.08 -33.79 19.41
C VAL A 4 -15.50 -32.46 19.90
N TYR A 5 -15.03 -32.42 21.15
CA TYR A 5 -14.31 -31.27 21.70
C TYR A 5 -12.91 -31.06 21.08
N SER A 6 -12.27 -32.11 20.54
CA SER A 6 -10.92 -32.00 19.97
C SER A 6 -10.88 -31.35 18.60
N VAL A 7 -11.98 -31.43 17.84
CA VAL A 7 -12.11 -30.87 16.47
C VAL A 7 -12.79 -29.49 16.49
N LEU A 8 -13.71 -29.24 17.44
CA LEU A 8 -14.41 -27.96 17.55
C LEU A 8 -13.53 -26.80 18.04
N VAL A 9 -12.58 -27.07 18.95
CA VAL A 9 -11.68 -26.03 19.49
C VAL A 9 -10.75 -25.41 18.43
N PRO A 10 -10.04 -26.18 17.58
CA PRO A 10 -9.23 -25.59 16.50
C PRO A 10 -10.07 -24.90 15.43
N LEU A 11 -11.28 -25.40 15.12
CA LEU A 11 -12.19 -24.75 14.16
C LEU A 11 -12.67 -23.38 14.66
N TRP A 12 -12.93 -23.24 15.97
CA TRP A 12 -13.31 -21.97 16.60
C TRP A 12 -12.16 -20.94 16.62
N LEU A 13 -10.92 -21.39 16.82
CA LEU A 13 -9.73 -20.55 16.73
C LEU A 13 -9.49 -20.01 15.30
N ILE A 14 -9.74 -20.81 14.27
CA ILE A 14 -9.62 -20.39 12.86
C ILE A 14 -10.69 -19.35 12.50
N LEU A 15 -11.94 -19.57 12.93
CA LEU A 15 -13.07 -18.65 12.71
C LEU A 15 -12.84 -17.24 13.29
N MET A 16 -12.18 -17.13 14.45
CA MET A 16 -11.92 -15.84 15.12
C MET A 16 -10.83 -15.01 14.42
N THR A 17 -9.86 -15.64 13.75
CA THR A 17 -8.72 -14.96 13.10
C THR A 17 -9.05 -14.39 11.70
N ALA A 18 -10.04 -14.96 11.00
CA ALA A 18 -10.40 -14.54 9.65
C ALA A 18 -11.22 -13.23 9.65
N CYS A 19 -12.16 -13.06 10.59
CA CYS A 19 -12.93 -11.83 10.75
C CYS A 19 -12.16 -10.69 11.43
N SER A 20 -11.02 -10.96 12.09
CA SER A 20 -10.30 -9.96 12.88
C SER A 20 -9.53 -8.95 12.02
N HIS A 21 -9.01 -9.35 10.86
CA HIS A 21 -8.11 -8.51 10.06
C HIS A 21 -8.83 -7.40 9.28
N GLN A 22 -9.97 -7.72 8.64
CA GLN A 22 -10.81 -6.70 8.00
C GLN A 22 -11.35 -5.70 9.02
N GLY A 23 -11.81 -6.19 10.18
CA GLY A 23 -12.23 -5.34 11.29
C GLY A 23 -11.10 -4.43 11.77
N ALA A 24 -9.87 -4.96 11.89
CA ALA A 24 -8.73 -4.16 12.33
C ALA A 24 -8.35 -3.06 11.33
N LEU A 25 -8.31 -3.37 10.03
CA LEU A 25 -8.08 -2.38 8.98
C LEU A 25 -9.17 -1.30 8.98
N GLN A 26 -10.42 -1.68 9.21
CA GLN A 26 -11.52 -0.72 9.33
C GLN A 26 -11.33 0.21 10.54
N THR A 27 -11.03 -0.33 11.72
CA THR A 27 -10.77 0.49 12.93
C THR A 27 -9.61 1.44 12.73
N PHE A 28 -8.50 0.99 12.12
CA PHE A 28 -7.39 1.88 11.77
C PHE A 28 -7.85 3.01 10.83
N ASN A 29 -8.59 2.67 9.77
CA ASN A 29 -9.07 3.64 8.79
C ASN A 29 -10.03 4.66 9.40
N GLU A 30 -10.90 4.25 10.33
CA GLU A 30 -11.81 5.15 11.04
C GLU A 30 -11.04 6.21 11.84
N HIS A 31 -9.98 5.82 12.55
CA HIS A 31 -9.11 6.79 13.23
C HIS A 31 -8.31 7.65 12.23
N TYR A 32 -7.61 7.01 11.28
CA TYR A 32 -6.67 7.70 10.41
C TYR A 32 -7.35 8.69 9.46
N TYR A 33 -8.44 8.29 8.80
CA TYR A 33 -9.23 9.16 7.93
C TYR A 33 -10.27 9.98 8.69
N GLY A 34 -10.53 9.66 9.97
CA GLY A 34 -11.29 10.51 10.88
C GLY A 34 -10.54 11.75 11.35
N GLY A 35 -9.23 11.84 11.10
CA GLY A 35 -8.36 12.93 11.56
C GLY A 35 -7.83 12.72 12.99
N GLU A 36 -7.80 11.47 13.47
CA GLU A 36 -7.30 11.07 14.79
C GLU A 36 -5.95 10.34 14.67
N ASP A 37 -4.95 11.00 14.07
CA ASP A 37 -3.68 10.39 13.63
C ASP A 37 -2.91 9.69 14.74
N THR A 38 -2.85 10.28 15.94
CA THR A 38 -2.21 9.66 17.11
C THR A 38 -2.90 8.35 17.51
N LYS A 39 -4.24 8.30 17.49
CA LYS A 39 -4.99 7.08 17.80
C LYS A 39 -4.77 6.01 16.74
N ALA A 40 -4.73 6.41 15.46
CA ALA A 40 -4.43 5.51 14.35
C ALA A 40 -3.04 4.89 14.49
N TYR A 41 -2.05 5.72 14.84
CA TYR A 41 -0.68 5.30 15.11
C TYR A 41 -0.61 4.33 16.29
N GLU A 42 -1.20 4.66 17.43
CA GLU A 42 -1.21 3.79 18.63
C GLU A 42 -1.87 2.44 18.34
N TYR A 43 -2.98 2.47 17.58
CA TYR A 43 -3.66 1.27 17.15
C TYR A 43 -2.78 0.42 16.23
N ALA A 44 -2.17 1.01 15.19
CA ALA A 44 -1.32 0.28 14.27
C ALA A 44 -0.07 -0.30 14.97
N LYS A 45 0.55 0.45 15.88
CA LYS A 45 1.67 -0.02 16.71
C LYS A 45 1.26 -1.20 17.59
N SER A 46 0.07 -1.14 18.19
CA SER A 46 -0.49 -2.24 18.98
C SER A 46 -0.69 -3.51 18.14
N GLN A 47 -1.21 -3.37 16.91
CA GLN A 47 -1.38 -4.48 15.98
C GLN A 47 -0.05 -5.08 15.50
N ALA A 48 0.98 -4.25 15.29
CA ALA A 48 2.32 -4.71 14.95
C ALA A 48 2.95 -5.58 16.05
N GLY A 49 2.62 -5.29 17.32
CA GLY A 49 3.12 -6.04 18.46
C GLY A 49 4.64 -5.92 18.65
N LYS A 50 5.20 -6.78 19.49
CA LYS A 50 6.65 -6.74 19.80
C LYS A 50 7.52 -7.21 18.65
N ASP A 51 7.09 -8.26 17.95
CA ASP A 51 7.89 -8.89 16.90
C ASP A 51 7.77 -8.14 15.56
N GLY A 52 6.79 -7.24 15.45
CA GLY A 52 6.50 -6.46 14.26
C GLY A 52 5.67 -7.22 13.23
N ASP A 53 5.07 -6.46 12.33
CA ASP A 53 4.31 -6.94 11.18
C ASP A 53 4.47 -5.94 10.03
N VAL A 54 4.70 -6.44 8.81
CA VAL A 54 5.00 -5.59 7.65
C VAL A 54 3.87 -4.57 7.38
N LEU A 55 2.61 -4.99 7.44
CA LEU A 55 1.48 -4.11 7.18
C LEU A 55 1.35 -3.06 8.29
N TRP A 56 1.34 -3.53 9.54
CA TRP A 56 1.07 -2.67 10.68
C TRP A 56 2.22 -1.72 11.00
N ASN A 57 3.48 -2.15 10.82
CA ASN A 57 4.62 -1.25 10.94
C ASN A 57 4.61 -0.15 9.87
N LEU A 58 4.21 -0.44 8.62
CA LEU A 58 4.10 0.61 7.60
C LEU A 58 2.97 1.59 7.96
N GLN A 59 1.80 1.09 8.35
CA GLN A 59 0.69 1.95 8.78
C GLN A 59 1.05 2.80 10.00
N ALA A 60 1.74 2.23 10.99
CA ALA A 60 2.25 2.96 12.14
C ALA A 60 3.31 3.99 11.74
N GLY A 61 4.19 3.66 10.80
CA GLY A 61 5.18 4.59 10.27
C GLY A 61 4.57 5.79 9.55
N VAL A 62 3.58 5.57 8.67
CA VAL A 62 2.90 6.66 7.94
C VAL A 62 2.10 7.55 8.89
N SER A 63 1.29 6.96 9.78
CA SER A 63 0.49 7.72 10.74
C SER A 63 1.34 8.40 11.83
N GLY A 64 2.42 7.75 12.26
CA GLY A 64 3.40 8.29 13.21
C GLY A 64 4.15 9.49 12.63
N PHE A 65 4.57 9.41 11.36
CA PHE A 65 5.18 10.54 10.65
C PHE A 65 4.23 11.74 10.55
N GLY A 66 2.97 11.51 10.18
CA GLY A 66 1.96 12.57 10.10
C GLY A 66 1.63 13.23 11.45
N SER A 67 1.90 12.54 12.56
CA SER A 67 1.63 13.01 13.93
C SER A 67 2.89 13.23 14.78
N SER A 68 4.07 13.30 14.16
CA SER A 68 5.38 13.56 14.79
C SER A 68 5.70 12.65 15.98
N GLN A 69 5.47 11.34 15.85
CA GLN A 69 5.76 10.37 16.92
C GLN A 69 7.25 9.99 16.94
N GLU A 70 7.89 10.05 18.12
CA GLU A 70 9.35 9.91 18.27
C GLU A 70 9.91 8.55 17.79
N ASP A 71 9.15 7.47 17.92
CA ASP A 71 9.60 6.12 17.55
C ASP A 71 9.23 5.72 16.11
N THR A 72 8.70 6.66 15.31
CA THR A 72 8.33 6.43 13.90
C THR A 72 9.45 5.77 13.11
N ALA A 73 10.69 6.26 13.25
CA ALA A 73 11.86 5.69 12.59
C ALA A 73 12.13 4.24 12.99
N THR A 74 11.92 3.89 14.26
CA THR A 74 12.13 2.53 14.78
C THR A 74 11.09 1.56 14.22
N LEU A 75 9.82 1.99 14.15
CA LEU A 75 8.73 1.18 13.60
C LEU A 75 8.92 0.95 12.10
N LEU A 76 9.35 1.97 11.35
CA LEU A 76 9.66 1.84 9.94
C LEU A 76 10.86 0.89 9.71
N GLU A 77 11.92 0.99 10.51
CA GLU A 77 13.08 0.09 10.43
C GLU A 77 12.69 -1.36 10.71
N GLN A 78 11.87 -1.60 11.74
CA GLN A 78 11.40 -2.95 12.08
C GLN A 78 10.57 -3.57 10.94
N GLY A 79 9.62 -2.82 10.37
CA GLY A 79 8.82 -3.28 9.25
C GLY A 79 9.64 -3.53 7.99
N GLU A 80 10.58 -2.63 7.69
CA GLU A 80 11.50 -2.77 6.55
C GLU A 80 12.42 -3.99 6.69
N GLY A 81 12.90 -4.27 7.90
CA GLY A 81 13.71 -5.46 8.19
C GLY A 81 12.93 -6.77 7.98
N LEU A 82 11.67 -6.82 8.42
CA LEU A 82 10.77 -7.95 8.16
C LEU A 82 10.49 -8.11 6.67
N PHE A 83 10.16 -7.01 5.98
CA PHE A 83 9.94 -7.01 4.54
C PHE A 83 11.18 -7.50 3.79
N SER A 84 12.38 -6.98 4.10
CA SER A 84 13.65 -7.38 3.48
C SER A 84 13.96 -8.86 3.69
N LYS A 85 13.65 -9.40 4.87
CA LYS A 85 13.75 -10.84 5.12
C LYS A 85 12.84 -11.63 4.18
N TYR A 86 11.56 -11.26 4.12
CA TYR A 86 10.60 -11.95 3.24
C TYR A 86 10.91 -11.77 1.76
N GLU A 87 11.38 -10.59 1.37
CA GLU A 87 11.88 -10.29 0.04
C GLU A 87 13.01 -11.25 -0.29
N SER A 88 14.01 -11.46 0.58
CA SER A 88 15.14 -12.38 0.33
C SER A 88 14.75 -13.86 0.19
N GLU A 89 13.65 -14.27 0.83
CA GLU A 89 13.08 -15.63 0.75
C GLU A 89 12.21 -15.83 -0.52
N GLY A 90 11.86 -14.73 -1.20
CA GLY A 90 10.76 -14.65 -2.17
C GLY A 90 9.48 -14.21 -1.48
N LEU A 91 8.85 -13.13 -1.97
CA LEU A 91 7.62 -12.59 -1.39
C LEU A 91 6.47 -13.60 -1.53
N MET A 92 6.46 -14.39 -2.61
CA MET A 92 5.51 -15.49 -2.83
C MET A 92 5.95 -16.83 -2.22
N GLY A 93 7.20 -16.96 -1.76
CA GLY A 93 7.77 -18.23 -1.29
C GLY A 93 7.16 -18.78 0.01
N GLY A 94 6.60 -17.90 0.85
CA GLY A 94 5.94 -18.30 2.11
C GLY A 94 4.60 -19.05 1.93
N LEU A 95 4.11 -19.17 0.69
CA LEU A 95 2.79 -19.73 0.39
C LEU A 95 2.75 -21.27 0.34
N PHE A 96 3.92 -21.93 0.33
CA PHE A 96 4.06 -23.38 0.09
C PHE A 96 4.68 -24.14 1.27
N GLY A 97 4.82 -23.51 2.44
CA GLY A 97 5.69 -23.97 3.52
C GLY A 97 5.34 -25.31 4.19
N ASN A 98 4.15 -25.90 3.96
CA ASN A 98 3.73 -27.18 4.55
C ASN A 98 2.76 -27.95 3.62
N VAL A 99 2.73 -29.29 3.75
CA VAL A 99 1.73 -30.15 3.08
C VAL A 99 0.32 -29.73 3.51
N GLY A 100 -0.53 -29.30 2.55
CA GLY A 100 -1.88 -28.81 2.82
C GLY A 100 -2.02 -27.28 2.93
N ALA A 101 -1.00 -26.49 2.55
CA ALA A 101 -1.05 -25.02 2.58
C ALA A 101 -2.14 -24.40 1.68
N VAL A 102 -2.68 -25.17 0.73
CA VAL A 102 -3.84 -24.78 -0.12
C VAL A 102 -5.18 -24.93 0.62
N LEU A 103 -5.24 -25.73 1.69
CA LEU A 103 -6.45 -25.97 2.51
C LEU A 103 -6.65 -24.94 3.64
N VAL A 104 -5.62 -24.18 3.99
CA VAL A 104 -5.73 -23.14 5.02
C VAL A 104 -6.30 -21.85 4.45
N ASN A 105 -6.87 -21.01 5.31
CA ASN A 105 -7.34 -19.68 4.94
C ASN A 105 -6.14 -18.78 4.59
N GLU A 106 -6.23 -17.99 3.51
CA GLU A 106 -5.17 -17.07 3.10
C GLU A 106 -4.87 -16.00 4.18
N ASN A 107 -5.87 -15.55 4.94
CA ASN A 107 -5.72 -14.59 6.05
C ASN A 107 -4.93 -15.12 7.25
N VAL A 108 -4.76 -16.44 7.38
CA VAL A 108 -3.94 -17.04 8.45
C VAL A 108 -2.45 -16.99 8.11
N LYS A 109 -2.10 -16.77 6.83
CA LYS A 109 -0.70 -16.65 6.42
C LYS A 109 -0.14 -15.29 6.80
N THR A 110 1.16 -15.28 7.09
CA THR A 110 1.92 -14.06 7.34
C THR A 110 1.82 -13.11 6.16
N TYR A 111 1.45 -11.86 6.42
CA TYR A 111 1.49 -10.82 5.41
C TYR A 111 2.95 -10.45 5.12
N ARG A 112 3.39 -10.67 3.87
CA ARG A 112 4.79 -10.47 3.46
C ARG A 112 5.03 -9.14 2.76
N GLY A 113 3.96 -8.40 2.45
CA GLY A 113 4.00 -7.11 1.79
C GLY A 113 4.05 -7.17 0.26
N ASN A 114 3.96 -5.97 -0.32
CA ASN A 114 4.10 -5.68 -1.74
C ASN A 114 5.41 -4.94 -2.00
N ILE A 115 5.94 -5.00 -3.22
CA ILE A 115 7.20 -4.34 -3.56
C ILE A 115 7.09 -2.83 -3.39
N TYR A 116 5.98 -2.23 -3.83
CA TYR A 116 5.78 -0.80 -3.62
C TYR A 116 5.76 -0.43 -2.13
N GLU A 117 5.28 -1.30 -1.23
CA GLU A 117 5.33 -1.08 0.23
C GLU A 117 6.78 -1.11 0.74
N GLY A 118 7.59 -2.06 0.26
CA GLY A 118 9.03 -2.08 0.48
C GLY A 118 9.71 -0.77 0.10
N VAL A 119 9.38 -0.22 -1.07
CA VAL A 119 9.90 1.08 -1.52
C VAL A 119 9.44 2.20 -0.58
N LEU A 120 8.16 2.16 -0.17
CA LEU A 120 7.56 3.18 0.67
C LEU A 120 8.12 3.19 2.10
N PHE A 121 8.55 2.05 2.65
CA PHE A 121 9.31 2.05 3.90
C PHE A 121 10.52 2.99 3.84
N ASN A 122 11.37 2.85 2.82
CA ASN A 122 12.54 3.70 2.67
C ASN A 122 12.16 5.15 2.34
N TYR A 123 11.10 5.36 1.56
CA TYR A 123 10.59 6.71 1.27
C TYR A 123 10.17 7.44 2.56
N TYR A 124 9.32 6.85 3.40
CA TYR A 124 8.89 7.47 4.65
C TYR A 124 10.03 7.58 5.67
N LYS A 125 11.00 6.63 5.69
CA LYS A 125 12.22 6.80 6.49
C LYS A 125 13.04 8.00 6.03
N ALA A 126 13.13 8.25 4.73
CA ALA A 126 13.82 9.40 4.19
C ALA A 126 13.10 10.72 4.55
N LEU A 127 11.77 10.76 4.44
CA LEU A 127 10.98 11.92 4.86
C LEU A 127 11.13 12.21 6.35
N ASN A 128 11.03 11.17 7.20
CA ASN A 128 11.23 11.30 8.64
C ASN A 128 12.66 11.77 8.97
N ALA A 129 13.67 11.26 8.27
CA ALA A 129 15.05 11.71 8.44
C ALA A 129 15.24 13.18 8.03
N MET A 130 14.57 13.64 6.96
CA MET A 130 14.58 15.06 6.58
C MET A 130 13.91 15.95 7.64
N GLU A 131 12.76 15.54 8.17
CA GLU A 131 12.05 16.26 9.24
C GLU A 131 12.92 16.40 10.50
N LEU A 132 13.65 15.34 10.87
CA LEU A 132 14.61 15.36 11.98
C LEU A 132 15.94 16.08 11.65
N GLY A 133 16.12 16.58 10.43
CA GLY A 133 17.35 17.24 9.98
C GLY A 133 18.53 16.29 9.70
N ASP A 134 18.32 14.97 9.73
CA ASP A 134 19.32 13.96 9.38
C ASP A 134 19.34 13.72 7.84
N TYR A 135 19.85 14.72 7.11
CA TYR A 135 19.96 14.64 5.66
C TYR A 135 20.94 13.55 5.18
N ALA A 136 21.87 13.11 6.04
CA ALA A 136 22.78 12.01 5.71
C ALA A 136 22.01 10.67 5.66
N LEU A 137 21.15 10.41 6.64
CA LEU A 137 20.26 9.25 6.62
C LEU A 137 19.21 9.37 5.51
N ALA A 138 18.62 10.55 5.30
CA ALA A 138 17.67 10.76 4.21
C ALA A 138 18.27 10.39 2.84
N ARG A 139 19.53 10.79 2.60
CA ARG A 139 20.28 10.40 1.39
C ARG A 139 20.39 8.89 1.25
N VAL A 140 20.71 8.16 2.32
CA VAL A 140 20.82 6.70 2.29
C VAL A 140 19.47 6.05 1.97
N GLU A 141 18.41 6.51 2.62
CA GLU A 141 17.08 5.93 2.48
C GLU A 141 16.46 6.24 1.09
N PHE A 142 16.63 7.45 0.55
CA PHE A 142 16.24 7.71 -0.85
C PHE A 142 17.03 6.84 -1.83
N ASN A 143 18.32 6.57 -1.58
CA ASN A 143 19.08 5.65 -2.43
C ASN A 143 18.52 4.23 -2.38
N ARG A 144 18.20 3.74 -1.18
CA ARG A 144 17.58 2.41 -0.98
C ARG A 144 16.22 2.32 -1.67
N ALA A 145 15.38 3.34 -1.53
CA ALA A 145 14.07 3.40 -2.18
C ALA A 145 14.19 3.27 -3.71
N ASN A 146 15.00 4.12 -4.35
CA ASN A 146 15.18 4.10 -5.81
C ASN A 146 15.87 2.82 -6.30
N ASP A 147 16.83 2.29 -5.54
CA ASP A 147 17.49 1.03 -5.86
C ASP A 147 16.53 -0.17 -5.78
N ARG A 148 15.60 -0.19 -4.82
CA ARG A 148 14.52 -1.18 -4.73
C ARG A 148 13.57 -1.07 -5.92
N GLN A 149 13.16 0.14 -6.33
CA GLN A 149 12.36 0.34 -7.55
C GLN A 149 13.04 -0.23 -8.80
N ARG A 150 14.34 0.06 -8.97
CA ARG A 150 15.13 -0.42 -10.11
C ARG A 150 15.20 -1.95 -10.19
N ARG A 151 15.26 -2.63 -9.04
CA ARG A 151 15.32 -4.10 -8.98
C ARG A 151 13.94 -4.77 -9.07
N ALA A 152 12.87 -4.03 -8.75
CA ALA A 152 11.51 -4.57 -8.63
C ALA A 152 11.10 -5.43 -9.83
N LYS A 153 11.22 -4.92 -11.05
CA LYS A 153 10.67 -5.57 -12.25
C LYS A 153 11.18 -6.99 -12.49
N GLU A 154 12.49 -7.17 -12.50
CA GLU A 154 13.11 -8.47 -12.80
C GLU A 154 12.93 -9.45 -11.65
N TYR A 155 13.11 -8.97 -10.42
CA TYR A 155 12.97 -9.78 -9.22
C TYR A 155 11.55 -10.31 -9.09
N PHE A 156 10.56 -9.44 -9.29
CA PHE A 156 9.17 -9.74 -9.09
C PHE A 156 8.60 -10.77 -10.06
N ARG A 157 8.89 -10.59 -11.36
CA ARG A 157 8.46 -11.55 -12.38
C ARG A 157 9.07 -12.92 -12.14
N LYS A 158 10.33 -12.97 -11.69
CA LYS A 158 10.99 -14.22 -11.33
C LYS A 158 10.32 -14.89 -10.13
N ASP A 159 9.97 -14.12 -9.10
CA ASP A 159 9.30 -14.63 -7.90
C ASP A 159 7.90 -15.18 -8.21
N ILE A 160 7.08 -14.45 -8.99
CA ILE A 160 5.76 -14.91 -9.44
C ILE A 160 5.88 -16.20 -10.27
N ASN A 161 6.81 -16.25 -11.23
CA ASN A 161 6.99 -17.44 -12.07
C ASN A 161 7.42 -18.66 -11.24
N LYS A 162 8.33 -18.46 -10.28
CA LYS A 162 8.74 -19.53 -9.36
C LYS A 162 7.56 -20.05 -8.54
N ALA A 163 6.75 -19.16 -7.97
CA ALA A 163 5.57 -19.52 -7.22
C ALA A 163 4.51 -20.23 -8.08
N MET A 164 4.35 -19.82 -9.34
CA MET A 164 3.45 -20.49 -10.27
C MET A 164 3.91 -21.93 -10.56
N GLU A 165 5.22 -22.16 -10.73
CA GLU A 165 5.76 -23.51 -10.94
C GLU A 165 5.64 -24.38 -9.67
N GLU A 166 5.83 -23.81 -8.48
CA GLU A 166 5.61 -24.51 -7.20
C GLU A 166 4.14 -24.89 -7.02
N SER A 167 3.21 -23.98 -7.31
CA SER A 167 1.77 -24.23 -7.30
C SER A 167 1.38 -25.36 -8.26
N LYS A 168 1.94 -25.39 -9.48
CA LYS A 168 1.72 -26.49 -10.43
C LYS A 168 2.21 -27.83 -9.88
N LYS A 169 3.37 -27.88 -9.23
CA LYS A 169 3.91 -29.10 -8.63
C LYS A 169 3.07 -29.59 -7.46
N GLU A 170 2.64 -28.68 -6.57
CA GLU A 170 1.76 -29.02 -5.44
C GLU A 170 0.43 -29.58 -5.96
N ASN A 171 -0.20 -28.91 -6.91
CA ASN A 171 -1.45 -29.36 -7.54
C ASN A 171 -1.28 -30.73 -8.23
N ALA A 172 -0.19 -30.94 -8.98
CA ALA A 172 0.08 -32.21 -9.65
C ALA A 172 0.36 -33.37 -8.69
N SER A 173 0.71 -33.09 -7.43
CA SER A 173 0.96 -34.13 -6.42
C SER A 173 -0.31 -34.61 -5.71
N ASN A 174 -1.38 -33.81 -5.72
CA ASN A 174 -2.63 -34.07 -5.01
C ASN A 174 -3.63 -34.86 -5.88
N GLU A 175 -4.11 -36.01 -5.41
CA GLU A 175 -4.98 -36.90 -6.19
C GLU A 175 -6.35 -36.29 -6.54
N ASP A 176 -6.93 -35.48 -5.65
CA ASP A 176 -8.20 -34.78 -5.92
C ASP A 176 -8.02 -33.72 -7.02
N LEU A 177 -6.84 -33.10 -7.08
CA LEU A 177 -6.50 -32.10 -8.09
C LEU A 177 -5.99 -32.71 -9.41
N LYS A 178 -5.44 -33.93 -9.40
CA LYS A 178 -5.00 -34.65 -10.62
C LYS A 178 -6.14 -35.00 -11.55
N ASN A 179 -7.34 -35.21 -11.00
CA ASN A 179 -8.55 -35.49 -11.78
C ASN A 179 -9.17 -34.22 -12.39
N ILE A 180 -8.63 -33.05 -12.08
CA ILE A 180 -9.03 -31.77 -12.65
C ILE A 180 -8.17 -31.51 -13.90
N ASP A 181 -8.82 -31.21 -15.01
CA ASP A 181 -8.13 -30.78 -16.22
C ASP A 181 -7.50 -29.38 -16.01
N ALA A 182 -6.17 -29.33 -15.97
CA ALA A 182 -5.42 -28.08 -15.88
C ALA A 182 -5.74 -27.08 -17.02
N GLY A 183 -6.23 -27.57 -18.16
CA GLY A 183 -6.75 -26.75 -19.26
C GLY A 183 -7.97 -25.94 -18.85
N HIS A 184 -8.91 -26.54 -18.11
CA HIS A 184 -10.13 -25.88 -17.67
C HIS A 184 -9.91 -24.85 -16.55
N THR A 185 -8.95 -25.08 -15.63
CA THR A 185 -8.56 -24.05 -14.63
C THR A 185 -7.97 -22.81 -15.30
N LYS A 186 -7.15 -23.01 -16.33
CA LYS A 186 -6.57 -21.90 -17.12
C LYS A 186 -7.63 -21.13 -17.89
N GLU A 187 -8.57 -21.82 -18.52
CA GLU A 187 -9.70 -21.19 -19.24
C GLU A 187 -10.59 -20.39 -18.29
N SER A 188 -10.90 -20.93 -17.11
CA SER A 188 -11.69 -20.23 -16.09
C SER A 188 -10.99 -18.98 -15.57
N THR A 189 -9.69 -19.08 -15.31
CA THR A 189 -8.86 -17.93 -14.91
C THR A 189 -8.90 -16.84 -15.98
N ALA A 190 -8.77 -17.22 -17.26
CA ALA A 190 -8.87 -16.27 -18.37
C ALA A 190 -10.26 -15.61 -18.47
N SER A 191 -11.33 -16.39 -18.31
CA SER A 191 -12.71 -15.89 -18.33
C SER A 191 -13.00 -14.93 -17.17
N ILE A 192 -12.54 -15.24 -15.96
CA ILE A 192 -12.67 -14.36 -14.79
C ILE A 192 -11.87 -13.07 -14.98
N LEU A 193 -10.64 -13.17 -15.49
CA LEU A 193 -9.81 -12.00 -15.82
C LEU A 193 -10.52 -11.07 -16.81
N GLU A 194 -11.13 -11.64 -17.86
CA GLU A 194 -11.84 -10.87 -18.88
C GLU A 194 -13.13 -10.24 -18.36
N SER A 195 -13.91 -10.98 -17.56
CA SER A 195 -15.23 -10.52 -17.09
C SER A 195 -15.15 -9.58 -15.88
N GLN A 196 -14.32 -9.89 -14.88
CA GLN A 196 -14.30 -9.21 -13.58
C GLN A 196 -13.18 -8.17 -13.43
N TYR A 197 -12.13 -8.26 -14.25
CA TYR A 197 -10.91 -7.43 -14.12
C TYR A 197 -10.54 -6.66 -15.39
N SER A 198 -11.47 -6.54 -16.35
CA SER A 198 -11.24 -5.76 -17.59
C SER A 198 -10.88 -4.30 -17.31
N ASN A 199 -11.37 -3.73 -16.21
CA ASN A 199 -11.08 -2.38 -15.73
C ASN A 199 -9.63 -2.21 -15.25
N LEU A 200 -8.88 -3.27 -14.94
CA LEU A 200 -7.45 -3.16 -14.58
C LEU A 200 -6.62 -2.53 -15.70
N LYS A 201 -7.05 -2.68 -16.96
CA LYS A 201 -6.45 -2.01 -18.11
C LYS A 201 -6.52 -0.48 -18.01
N ASN A 202 -7.51 0.06 -17.31
CA ASN A 202 -7.68 1.50 -17.11
C ASN A 202 -6.69 2.05 -16.08
N PHE A 203 -6.09 1.19 -15.24
CA PHE A 203 -5.04 1.56 -14.29
C PHE A 203 -3.63 1.47 -14.91
N ASN A 204 -3.53 1.13 -16.21
CA ASN A 204 -2.27 1.02 -16.94
C ASN A 204 -1.70 2.42 -17.29
N ILE A 205 -1.53 3.25 -16.26
CA ILE A 205 -1.01 4.62 -16.32
C ILE A 205 0.52 4.60 -16.28
N TYR A 206 1.13 3.52 -15.77
CA TYR A 206 2.59 3.37 -15.62
C TYR A 206 3.17 2.16 -16.34
N GLU A 207 4.16 2.40 -17.18
CA GLU A 207 5.04 1.34 -17.66
C GLU A 207 6.07 0.97 -16.57
N GLY A 208 5.68 0.07 -15.65
CA GLY A 208 6.60 -0.54 -14.69
C GLY A 208 6.27 -0.32 -13.21
N PHE A 209 7.17 -0.75 -12.33
CA PHE A 209 6.99 -0.79 -10.87
C PHE A 209 7.56 0.44 -10.16
N ILE A 210 7.76 1.53 -10.89
CA ILE A 210 8.32 2.78 -10.37
C ILE A 210 7.15 3.63 -9.88
N ASN A 211 7.20 4.05 -8.63
CA ASN A 211 6.38 5.10 -8.07
C ASN A 211 7.08 6.45 -8.35
N PRO A 212 6.57 7.28 -9.28
CA PRO A 212 7.28 8.50 -9.67
C PRO A 212 7.39 9.55 -8.56
N ALA A 213 6.56 9.48 -7.51
CA ALA A 213 6.71 10.35 -6.34
C ALA A 213 8.04 10.10 -5.63
N VAL A 214 8.48 8.84 -5.54
CA VAL A 214 9.74 8.47 -4.89
C VAL A 214 10.90 9.12 -5.64
N SER A 215 10.92 8.99 -6.97
CA SER A 215 11.96 9.56 -7.82
C SER A 215 11.92 11.10 -7.80
N TYR A 216 10.72 11.71 -7.87
CA TYR A 216 10.53 13.16 -7.80
C TYR A 216 11.05 13.76 -6.49
N VAL A 217 10.60 13.25 -5.35
CA VAL A 217 10.97 13.77 -4.04
C VAL A 217 12.45 13.52 -3.75
N SER A 218 12.98 12.38 -4.18
CA SER A 218 14.42 12.11 -4.12
C SER A 218 15.19 13.15 -4.94
N ALA A 219 14.74 13.46 -6.16
CA ALA A 219 15.37 14.46 -7.01
C ALA A 219 15.38 15.85 -6.37
N LEU A 220 14.26 16.25 -5.78
CA LEU A 220 14.14 17.50 -5.02
C LEU A 220 15.10 17.54 -3.84
N PHE A 221 15.21 16.44 -3.07
CA PHE A 221 16.19 16.29 -2.00
C PHE A 221 17.63 16.45 -2.53
N PHE A 222 18.03 15.70 -3.55
CA PHE A 222 19.39 15.75 -4.11
C PHE A 222 19.71 17.13 -4.72
N MET A 223 18.73 17.79 -5.36
CA MET A 223 18.89 19.15 -5.84
C MET A 223 19.14 20.12 -4.69
N SER A 224 18.42 19.95 -3.57
CA SER A 224 18.59 20.78 -2.36
C SER A 224 19.94 20.59 -1.67
N GLU A 225 20.59 19.44 -1.92
CA GLU A 225 21.94 19.08 -1.44
C GLU A 225 23.03 19.36 -2.50
N ALA A 226 22.70 20.10 -3.56
CA ALA A 226 23.57 20.42 -4.69
C ALA A 226 24.16 19.21 -5.45
N ASP A 227 23.58 18.01 -5.27
CA ASP A 227 23.90 16.81 -6.04
C ASP A 227 23.09 16.81 -7.35
N TYR A 228 23.44 17.75 -8.23
CA TYR A 228 22.66 18.00 -9.43
C TYR A 228 22.71 16.88 -10.45
N SER A 229 23.77 16.06 -10.47
CA SER A 229 23.84 14.92 -11.39
C SER A 229 22.74 13.93 -11.05
N LYS A 230 22.67 13.53 -9.77
CA LYS A 230 21.68 12.58 -9.28
C LYS A 230 20.26 13.11 -9.36
N ALA A 231 20.07 14.39 -9.00
CA ALA A 231 18.78 15.06 -9.16
C ALA A 231 18.30 15.05 -10.62
N THR A 232 19.20 15.27 -11.58
CA THR A 232 18.85 15.25 -13.01
C THR A 232 18.32 13.88 -13.44
N ASP A 233 18.99 12.80 -13.03
CA ASP A 233 18.60 11.44 -13.42
C ASP A 233 17.23 11.06 -12.83
N LEU A 234 17.01 11.38 -11.56
CA LEU A 234 15.75 11.08 -10.87
C LEU A 234 14.57 11.95 -11.36
N TYR A 235 14.81 13.23 -11.69
CA TYR A 235 13.78 14.05 -12.33
C TYR A 235 13.42 13.52 -13.71
N LYS A 236 14.39 13.06 -14.51
CA LYS A 236 14.12 12.44 -15.81
C LYS A 236 13.30 11.15 -15.67
N GLU A 237 13.60 10.34 -14.67
CA GLU A 237 12.84 9.13 -14.37
C GLU A 237 11.37 9.46 -14.04
N ALA A 238 11.14 10.40 -13.12
CA ALA A 238 9.78 10.84 -12.79
C ALA A 238 9.07 11.48 -14.00
N TYR A 239 9.76 12.34 -14.74
CA TYR A 239 9.19 13.05 -15.90
C TYR A 239 8.85 12.11 -17.06
N GLY A 240 9.69 11.10 -17.33
CA GLY A 240 9.46 10.13 -18.39
C GLY A 240 8.18 9.32 -18.18
N ILE A 241 7.68 9.27 -16.94
CA ILE A 241 6.44 8.59 -16.58
C ILE A 241 5.27 9.57 -16.56
N THR A 242 5.34 10.64 -15.76
CA THR A 242 4.18 11.50 -15.50
C THR A 242 4.06 12.72 -16.39
N HIS A 243 5.15 13.14 -17.02
CA HIS A 243 5.25 14.39 -17.78
C HIS A 243 4.80 15.63 -16.99
N ALA A 244 4.81 15.56 -15.65
CA ALA A 244 4.26 16.60 -14.80
C ALA A 244 5.00 17.93 -14.97
N TYR A 245 4.24 19.02 -15.15
CA TYR A 245 4.78 20.34 -15.46
C TYR A 245 5.74 20.86 -14.37
N VAL A 246 5.44 20.60 -13.11
CA VAL A 246 6.29 20.98 -11.96
C VAL A 246 7.72 20.43 -12.06
N ILE A 247 7.90 19.25 -12.67
CA ILE A 247 9.22 18.66 -12.85
C ILE A 247 10.06 19.50 -13.82
N ASN A 248 9.45 20.03 -14.87
CA ASN A 248 10.12 20.96 -15.79
C ASN A 248 10.50 22.26 -15.09
N GLN A 249 9.63 22.80 -14.23
CA GLN A 249 9.94 23.99 -13.43
C GLN A 249 11.14 23.75 -12.51
N ASP A 250 11.20 22.59 -11.85
CA ASP A 250 12.31 22.23 -10.97
C ASP A 250 13.63 22.02 -11.74
N LEU A 251 13.58 21.40 -12.93
CA LEU A 251 14.74 21.27 -13.82
C LEU A 251 15.29 22.63 -14.26
N GLU A 252 14.43 23.61 -14.52
CA GLU A 252 14.85 24.99 -14.81
C GLU A 252 15.55 25.65 -13.62
N VAL A 253 14.99 25.50 -12.41
CA VAL A 253 15.60 25.98 -11.17
C VAL A 253 16.99 25.38 -10.99
N MET A 254 17.12 24.06 -11.14
CA MET A 254 18.41 23.38 -11.08
C MET A 254 19.43 23.93 -12.10
N ASN A 255 19.00 24.15 -13.35
CA ASN A 255 19.87 24.68 -14.40
C ASN A 255 20.28 26.15 -14.17
N LYS A 256 19.42 26.95 -13.55
CA LYS A 256 19.78 28.30 -13.08
C LYS A 256 20.79 28.24 -11.93
N ARG A 257 20.60 27.33 -10.96
CA ARG A 257 21.54 27.12 -9.83
C ARG A 257 22.93 26.69 -10.28
N LYS A 258 23.04 25.80 -11.28
CA LYS A 258 24.31 25.44 -11.92
C LYS A 258 25.07 26.65 -12.49
N ARG A 259 24.37 27.75 -12.80
CA ARG A 259 24.92 29.02 -13.30
C ARG A 259 25.09 30.09 -12.21
N GLY A 260 24.91 29.72 -10.93
CA GLY A 260 25.09 30.62 -9.78
C GLY A 260 23.83 31.34 -9.30
N ASP A 261 22.64 31.01 -9.82
CA ASP A 261 21.40 31.56 -9.29
C ASP A 261 21.17 31.13 -7.82
N LYS A 262 20.72 32.08 -7.01
CA LYS A 262 20.48 31.92 -5.57
C LYS A 262 19.01 32.09 -5.19
N THR A 263 18.12 32.24 -6.17
CA THR A 263 16.67 32.32 -5.94
C THR A 263 16.19 31.15 -5.08
N LYS A 264 15.38 31.49 -4.07
CA LYS A 264 14.82 30.58 -3.08
C LYS A 264 13.38 30.25 -3.41
N TYR A 265 13.01 29.02 -3.10
CA TYR A 265 11.67 28.49 -3.39
C TYR A 265 11.13 27.71 -2.20
N THR A 266 9.82 27.61 -2.16
CA THR A 266 9.06 26.78 -1.24
C THR A 266 8.36 25.71 -2.05
N TRP A 267 8.63 24.45 -1.74
CA TRP A 267 8.01 23.29 -2.34
C TRP A 267 7.04 22.64 -1.36
N PHE A 268 5.88 22.26 -1.87
CA PHE A 268 4.93 21.40 -1.17
C PHE A 268 4.84 20.06 -1.89
N ILE A 269 5.05 18.98 -1.14
CA ILE A 269 4.76 17.61 -1.53
C ILE A 269 3.44 17.25 -0.87
N ILE A 270 2.38 17.09 -1.66
CA ILE A 270 1.02 16.91 -1.19
C ILE A 270 0.58 15.47 -1.41
N GLU A 271 0.46 14.70 -0.35
CA GLU A 271 -0.13 13.37 -0.33
C GLU A 271 -1.65 13.48 -0.13
N ASP A 272 -2.40 13.33 -1.21
CA ASP A 272 -3.84 13.56 -1.26
C ASP A 272 -4.64 12.26 -1.23
N GLY A 273 -5.71 12.22 -0.44
CA GLY A 273 -6.73 11.17 -0.54
C GLY A 273 -6.36 9.84 0.10
N LYS A 274 -7.20 8.84 -0.18
CA LYS A 274 -7.03 7.45 0.23
C LYS A 274 -6.70 6.60 -0.99
N SER A 275 -5.62 5.82 -0.94
CA SER A 275 -5.27 4.89 -2.01
C SER A 275 -6.34 3.81 -2.22
N ALA A 276 -6.23 3.10 -3.33
CA ALA A 276 -6.98 1.89 -3.59
C ALA A 276 -6.83 0.90 -2.43
N SER A 277 -7.89 0.13 -2.21
CA SER A 277 -7.95 -0.95 -1.23
C SER A 277 -8.41 -2.23 -1.89
N LEU A 278 -8.22 -3.37 -1.24
CA LEU A 278 -8.81 -4.63 -1.70
C LEU A 278 -10.14 -4.87 -0.98
N GLU A 279 -11.12 -5.37 -1.74
CA GLU A 279 -12.36 -5.92 -1.21
C GLU A 279 -12.56 -7.35 -1.73
N GLU A 280 -13.44 -8.10 -1.08
CA GLU A 280 -13.70 -9.48 -1.44
C GLU A 280 -14.79 -9.55 -2.51
N LEU A 281 -14.51 -10.27 -3.60
CA LEU A 281 -15.47 -10.62 -4.63
C LEU A 281 -15.71 -12.14 -4.59
N SER A 282 -16.93 -12.56 -4.25
CA SER A 282 -17.33 -13.96 -4.34
C SER A 282 -17.87 -14.28 -5.73
N ILE A 283 -17.33 -15.33 -6.35
CA ILE A 283 -17.81 -15.85 -7.63
C ILE A 283 -18.15 -17.33 -7.49
N ASP A 284 -19.16 -17.77 -8.21
CA ASP A 284 -19.53 -19.19 -8.29
C ASP A 284 -18.85 -19.83 -9.49
N LEU A 285 -18.03 -20.85 -9.23
CA LEU A 285 -17.41 -21.66 -10.26
C LEU A 285 -18.42 -22.68 -10.81
N PRO A 286 -18.46 -22.88 -12.14
CA PRO A 286 -19.27 -23.93 -12.74
C PRO A 286 -18.96 -25.33 -12.18
N ALA A 287 -20.00 -26.13 -11.98
CA ALA A 287 -19.92 -27.50 -11.44
C ALA A 287 -18.91 -28.42 -12.17
N TYR A 288 -18.73 -28.22 -13.48
CA TYR A 288 -17.87 -29.06 -14.32
C TYR A 288 -16.37 -28.92 -14.00
N LEU A 289 -15.94 -27.91 -13.23
CA LEU A 289 -14.55 -27.72 -12.82
C LEU A 289 -14.12 -28.60 -11.64
N VAL A 290 -15.08 -29.28 -10.98
CA VAL A 290 -14.89 -29.87 -9.66
C VAL A 290 -15.07 -31.39 -9.72
N SER A 291 -16.27 -31.86 -10.08
CA SER A 291 -16.62 -33.26 -10.35
C SER A 291 -18.14 -33.36 -10.63
N GLU A 292 -18.61 -34.51 -11.14
CA GLU A 292 -20.06 -34.78 -11.31
C GLU A 292 -20.87 -34.76 -9.98
N SER A 293 -20.20 -34.73 -8.83
CA SER A 293 -20.82 -34.85 -7.49
C SER A 293 -20.98 -33.52 -6.75
N VAL A 294 -20.52 -32.38 -7.30
CA VAL A 294 -20.57 -31.07 -6.65
C VAL A 294 -21.35 -30.08 -7.51
N LEU A 295 -22.43 -29.50 -6.96
CA LEU A 295 -23.34 -28.60 -7.69
C LEU A 295 -22.76 -27.20 -7.92
N HIS A 296 -22.05 -26.63 -6.94
CA HIS A 296 -21.47 -25.28 -7.02
C HIS A 296 -20.26 -25.16 -6.09
N VAL A 297 -19.27 -24.36 -6.49
CA VAL A 297 -18.11 -24.00 -5.65
C VAL A 297 -17.95 -22.49 -5.66
N GLY A 298 -18.27 -21.87 -4.52
CA GLY A 298 -17.96 -20.46 -4.29
C GLY A 298 -16.46 -20.29 -4.07
N VAL A 299 -15.86 -19.34 -4.77
CA VAL A 299 -14.49 -18.87 -4.52
C VAL A 299 -14.53 -17.38 -4.27
N SER A 300 -13.88 -16.93 -3.20
CA SER A 300 -13.65 -15.51 -2.99
C SER A 300 -12.27 -15.11 -3.47
N ILE A 301 -12.22 -14.02 -4.22
CA ILE A 301 -11.01 -13.46 -4.81
C ILE A 301 -10.92 -11.97 -4.47
N PRO A 302 -9.70 -11.41 -4.35
CA PRO A 302 -9.54 -10.00 -4.04
C PRO A 302 -9.84 -9.15 -5.27
N GLN A 303 -10.50 -8.01 -5.09
CA GLN A 303 -10.76 -7.02 -6.14
C GLN A 303 -10.28 -5.65 -5.68
N LEU A 304 -9.67 -4.89 -6.60
CA LEU A 304 -9.30 -3.50 -6.32
C LEU A 304 -10.54 -2.61 -6.31
N LYS A 305 -10.67 -1.88 -5.21
CA LYS A 305 -11.55 -0.73 -5.07
C LYS A 305 -10.72 0.53 -5.24
N GLU A 306 -11.16 1.39 -6.15
CA GLU A 306 -10.47 2.66 -6.45
C GLU A 306 -10.37 3.55 -5.21
N GLY A 307 -9.24 4.25 -5.10
CA GLY A 307 -9.02 5.26 -4.08
C GLY A 307 -9.86 6.51 -4.30
N VAL A 308 -9.83 7.40 -3.31
CA VAL A 308 -10.65 8.62 -3.30
C VAL A 308 -9.77 9.83 -3.02
N PRO A 309 -9.68 10.83 -3.93
CA PRO A 309 -8.96 12.07 -3.67
C PRO A 309 -9.68 12.89 -2.60
N SER A 310 -8.95 13.69 -1.81
CA SER A 310 -9.57 14.57 -0.80
C SER A 310 -9.99 15.92 -1.37
N ALA A 311 -9.33 16.38 -2.43
CA ALA A 311 -9.68 17.59 -3.15
C ALA A 311 -9.37 17.46 -4.64
N SER A 312 -10.05 18.24 -5.47
CA SER A 312 -9.84 18.25 -6.92
C SER A 312 -8.63 19.11 -7.32
N LEU A 313 -8.42 20.24 -6.64
CA LEU A 313 -7.40 21.23 -6.93
C LEU A 313 -6.67 21.67 -5.66
N TYR A 314 -5.34 21.72 -5.72
CA TYR A 314 -4.49 22.39 -4.72
C TYR A 314 -3.76 23.57 -5.36
N GLN A 315 -3.71 24.71 -4.66
CA GLN A 315 -3.02 25.90 -5.14
C GLN A 315 -2.54 26.81 -4.01
N ALA A 316 -1.50 27.58 -4.28
CA ALA A 316 -1.05 28.68 -3.42
C ALA A 316 -1.49 30.02 -4.03
N VAL A 317 -2.08 30.89 -3.21
CA VAL A 317 -2.58 32.20 -3.64
C VAL A 317 -1.90 33.31 -2.83
N SER A 318 -1.09 34.12 -3.50
CA SER A 318 -0.38 35.26 -2.93
C SER A 318 -1.34 36.31 -2.34
N TYR A 319 -1.04 36.85 -1.16
CA TYR A 319 -1.88 37.91 -0.58
C TYR A 319 -1.78 39.23 -1.35
N THR A 320 -0.60 39.58 -1.85
CA THR A 320 -0.30 40.91 -2.40
C THR A 320 -0.80 41.08 -3.83
N ASP A 321 -0.41 40.18 -4.74
CA ASP A 321 -0.68 40.29 -6.18
C ASP A 321 -1.72 39.28 -6.68
N LYS A 322 -2.30 38.48 -5.78
CA LYS A 322 -3.29 37.42 -6.09
C LYS A 322 -2.81 36.42 -7.13
N ARG A 323 -1.49 36.29 -7.32
CA ARG A 323 -0.94 35.28 -8.21
C ARG A 323 -1.19 33.88 -7.66
N GLU A 324 -1.57 32.99 -8.56
CA GLU A 324 -1.86 31.59 -8.25
C GLU A 324 -0.73 30.68 -8.72
N TYR A 325 -0.34 29.74 -7.87
CA TYR A 325 0.59 28.66 -8.19
C TYR A 325 -0.14 27.33 -7.99
N LYS A 326 -0.27 26.53 -9.04
CA LYS A 326 -1.05 25.28 -9.00
C LYS A 326 -0.16 24.09 -8.65
N ALA A 327 -0.73 23.13 -7.93
CA ALA A 327 -0.12 21.83 -7.74
C ALA A 327 -0.33 20.97 -8.99
N PHE A 328 0.65 20.13 -9.29
CA PHE A 328 0.60 19.16 -10.39
C PHE A 328 0.77 17.76 -9.83
N GLU A 329 -0.05 16.81 -10.30
CA GLU A 329 0.09 15.42 -9.94
C GLU A 329 1.43 14.87 -10.44
N VAL A 330 2.26 14.37 -9.51
CA VAL A 330 3.54 13.74 -9.80
C VAL A 330 3.48 12.24 -9.64
N SER A 331 2.41 11.68 -9.06
CA SER A 331 2.16 10.24 -8.98
C SER A 331 0.70 9.91 -8.64
N ASP A 332 0.19 8.81 -9.17
CA ASP A 332 -1.07 8.14 -8.87
C ASP A 332 -0.74 6.81 -8.19
N THR A 333 -0.88 6.76 -6.87
CA THR A 333 -0.54 5.58 -6.09
C THR A 333 -1.39 4.38 -6.48
N ASP A 334 -2.64 4.59 -6.91
CA ASP A 334 -3.51 3.49 -7.32
C ASP A 334 -2.97 2.81 -8.57
N GLY A 335 -2.40 3.58 -9.52
CA GLY A 335 -1.74 3.01 -10.70
C GLY A 335 -0.56 2.11 -10.31
N VAL A 336 0.22 2.50 -9.30
CA VAL A 336 1.32 1.67 -8.77
C VAL A 336 0.80 0.38 -8.14
N ILE A 337 -0.21 0.49 -7.27
CA ILE A 337 -0.86 -0.65 -6.61
C ILE A 337 -1.46 -1.61 -7.65
N ALA A 338 -2.21 -1.05 -8.60
CA ALA A 338 -2.91 -1.81 -9.63
C ALA A 338 -1.96 -2.53 -10.58
N ASN A 339 -0.83 -1.93 -10.93
CA ASN A 339 0.16 -2.59 -11.77
C ASN A 339 0.77 -3.82 -11.06
N GLU A 340 1.15 -3.67 -9.79
CA GLU A 340 1.65 -4.81 -9.02
C GLU A 340 0.57 -5.89 -8.80
N PHE A 341 -0.66 -5.48 -8.46
CA PHE A 341 -1.79 -6.40 -8.30
C PHE A 341 -2.09 -7.17 -9.59
N SER A 342 -2.10 -6.51 -10.74
CA SER A 342 -2.38 -7.10 -12.05
C SER A 342 -1.38 -8.20 -12.42
N GLU A 343 -0.11 -8.00 -12.09
CA GLU A 343 0.96 -8.99 -12.33
C GLU A 343 0.84 -10.20 -11.37
N LYS A 344 0.36 -10.01 -10.12
CA LYS A 344 0.09 -11.12 -9.17
C LYS A 344 -1.20 -11.88 -9.49
N LEU A 345 -2.17 -11.24 -10.13
CA LEU A 345 -3.53 -11.73 -10.23
C LEU A 345 -3.66 -13.14 -10.83
N PRO A 346 -2.96 -13.53 -11.92
CA PRO A 346 -3.05 -14.90 -12.46
C PRO A 346 -2.67 -15.97 -11.44
N PHE A 347 -1.66 -15.69 -10.60
CA PHE A 347 -1.24 -16.59 -9.55
C PHE A 347 -2.27 -16.65 -8.41
N ILE A 348 -2.80 -15.51 -7.97
CA ILE A 348 -3.87 -15.42 -6.96
C ILE A 348 -5.09 -16.23 -7.39
N LEU A 349 -5.56 -16.03 -8.62
CA LEU A 349 -6.74 -16.74 -9.16
C LEU A 349 -6.50 -18.25 -9.26
N THR A 350 -5.35 -18.66 -9.81
CA THR A 350 -5.00 -20.08 -9.93
C THR A 350 -5.04 -20.75 -8.56
N ARG A 351 -4.45 -20.11 -7.54
CA ARG A 351 -4.40 -20.63 -6.18
C ARG A 351 -5.79 -20.66 -5.53
N ALA A 352 -6.56 -19.58 -5.64
CA ALA A 352 -7.90 -19.49 -5.05
C ALA A 352 -8.84 -20.55 -5.63
N ILE A 353 -8.83 -20.73 -6.96
CA ILE A 353 -9.63 -21.76 -7.65
C ILE A 353 -9.19 -23.17 -7.22
N SER A 354 -7.88 -23.45 -7.23
CA SER A 354 -7.36 -24.76 -6.81
C SER A 354 -7.73 -25.08 -5.35
N SER A 355 -7.62 -24.07 -4.46
CA SER A 355 -8.06 -24.15 -3.06
C SER A 355 -9.54 -24.44 -2.95
N ALA A 356 -10.38 -23.70 -3.67
CA ALA A 356 -11.83 -23.87 -3.61
C ALA A 356 -12.26 -25.27 -4.08
N ILE A 357 -11.66 -25.77 -5.16
CA ILE A 357 -11.94 -27.13 -5.65
C ILE A 357 -11.48 -28.19 -4.64
N LEU A 358 -10.27 -28.06 -4.08
CA LEU A 358 -9.77 -29.01 -3.07
C LEU A 358 -10.62 -29.00 -1.79
N LYS A 359 -11.08 -27.84 -1.34
CA LYS A 359 -12.00 -27.71 -0.19
C LYS A 359 -13.35 -28.35 -0.49
N ALA A 360 -13.88 -28.17 -1.70
CA ALA A 360 -15.17 -28.73 -2.10
C ALA A 360 -15.15 -30.27 -2.21
N THR A 361 -14.10 -30.84 -2.79
CA THR A 361 -13.90 -32.30 -2.87
C THR A 361 -13.70 -32.92 -1.49
N THR A 362 -12.93 -32.26 -0.62
CA THR A 362 -12.80 -32.65 0.79
C THR A 362 -14.15 -32.59 1.53
N GLN A 363 -14.97 -31.56 1.29
CA GLN A 363 -16.31 -31.46 1.88
C GLN A 363 -17.22 -32.60 1.41
N ALA A 364 -17.20 -32.94 0.11
CA ALA A 364 -18.01 -34.02 -0.44
C ALA A 364 -17.64 -35.39 0.16
N THR A 365 -16.34 -35.68 0.29
CA THR A 365 -15.87 -36.93 0.91
C THR A 365 -16.24 -37.04 2.39
N LEU A 366 -16.12 -35.94 3.16
CA LEU A 366 -16.54 -35.90 4.57
C LEU A 366 -18.04 -36.16 4.77
N ASN A 367 -18.89 -35.64 3.87
CA ASN A 367 -20.33 -35.89 3.91
C ASN A 367 -20.66 -37.38 3.68
N ASN A 368 -19.96 -38.03 2.75
CA ASN A 368 -20.18 -39.44 2.42
C ASN A 368 -19.72 -40.37 3.56
N VAL A 369 -18.56 -40.10 4.18
CA VAL A 369 -18.05 -40.88 5.33
C VAL A 369 -18.95 -40.76 6.57
N GLY A 370 -19.52 -39.57 6.82
CA GLY A 370 -20.50 -39.36 7.88
C GLY A 370 -21.80 -40.16 7.66
N GLY A 371 -22.27 -40.23 6.41
CA GLY A 371 -23.45 -41.01 6.02
C GLY A 371 -23.25 -42.52 6.18
N ASP A 372 -22.09 -43.03 5.77
CA ASP A 372 -21.79 -44.47 5.78
C ASP A 372 -21.54 -45.05 7.19
N GLN A 373 -20.91 -44.30 8.10
CA GLN A 373 -20.60 -44.80 9.45
C GLN A 373 -21.68 -44.55 10.51
N PHE A 374 -22.52 -43.52 10.37
CA PHE A 374 -23.43 -43.07 11.43
C PHE A 374 -24.87 -42.82 10.95
N GLY A 375 -25.22 -43.21 9.73
CA GLY A 375 -26.55 -43.02 9.14
C GLY A 375 -26.90 -41.53 8.96
N ALA A 376 -28.20 -41.23 8.89
CA ALA A 376 -28.70 -39.87 8.63
C ALA A 376 -28.15 -38.80 9.60
N ALA A 377 -27.88 -39.18 10.86
CA ALA A 377 -27.31 -38.28 11.86
C ALA A 377 -25.85 -37.90 11.55
N GLY A 378 -25.05 -38.82 11.00
CA GLY A 378 -23.67 -38.52 10.59
C GLY A 378 -23.57 -37.69 9.33
N ALA A 379 -24.50 -37.85 8.38
CA ALA A 379 -24.59 -37.00 7.20
C ALA A 379 -24.94 -35.54 7.57
N ILE A 380 -25.82 -35.33 8.57
CA ILE A 380 -26.15 -34.00 9.08
C ILE A 380 -24.94 -33.38 9.80
N VAL A 381 -24.23 -34.16 10.64
CA VAL A 381 -23.04 -33.65 11.33
C VAL A 381 -21.90 -33.36 10.35
N GLY A 382 -21.68 -34.22 9.35
CA GLY A 382 -20.68 -34.01 8.29
C GLY A 382 -20.97 -32.77 7.45
N SER A 383 -22.22 -32.57 7.04
CA SER A 383 -22.61 -31.39 6.24
C SER A 383 -22.50 -30.08 7.00
N LEU A 384 -22.85 -30.06 8.30
CA LEU A 384 -22.66 -28.89 9.16
C LEU A 384 -21.17 -28.56 9.38
N VAL A 385 -20.34 -29.58 9.62
CA VAL A 385 -18.88 -29.40 9.79
C VAL A 385 -18.23 -28.93 8.48
N GLY A 386 -18.63 -29.52 7.34
CA GLY A 386 -18.14 -29.13 6.02
C GLY A 386 -18.54 -27.71 5.62
N ALA A 387 -19.79 -27.31 5.88
CA ALA A 387 -20.26 -25.95 5.61
C ALA A 387 -19.55 -24.92 6.50
N ALA A 388 -19.36 -25.22 7.78
CA ALA A 388 -18.61 -24.36 8.71
C ALA A 388 -17.13 -24.23 8.29
N TYR A 389 -16.49 -25.32 7.86
CA TYR A 389 -15.12 -25.31 7.37
C TYR A 389 -14.96 -24.47 6.08
N SER A 390 -15.86 -24.64 5.11
CA SER A 390 -15.86 -23.87 3.86
C SER A 390 -16.06 -22.37 4.14
N ALA A 391 -17.07 -22.01 4.94
CA ALA A 391 -17.33 -20.62 5.32
C ALA A 391 -16.14 -19.96 6.07
N ALA A 392 -15.44 -20.72 6.92
CA ALA A 392 -14.29 -20.22 7.66
C ALA A 392 -13.03 -20.02 6.79
N THR A 393 -12.92 -20.74 5.68
CA THR A 393 -11.66 -20.85 4.91
C THR A 393 -11.72 -20.29 3.49
N ASN A 394 -12.88 -19.84 3.04
CA ASN A 394 -13.07 -19.26 1.71
C ASN A 394 -12.83 -17.74 1.61
N ASN A 395 -12.26 -17.08 2.62
CA ASN A 395 -12.02 -15.64 2.56
C ASN A 395 -10.80 -15.31 1.69
N ALA A 396 -10.90 -14.25 0.89
CA ALA A 396 -9.80 -13.70 0.13
C ALA A 396 -8.84 -12.91 1.05
N ASP A 397 -7.55 -12.93 0.71
CA ASP A 397 -6.61 -12.00 1.33
C ASP A 397 -6.80 -10.60 0.72
N VAL A 398 -7.41 -9.72 1.49
CA VAL A 398 -7.66 -8.32 1.14
C VAL A 398 -6.73 -7.36 1.88
N ARG A 399 -5.67 -7.88 2.52
CA ARG A 399 -4.71 -7.04 3.25
C ARG A 399 -3.86 -6.26 2.26
N ILE A 400 -3.77 -4.95 2.52
CA ILE A 400 -2.94 -3.99 1.81
C ILE A 400 -2.79 -2.76 2.70
N THR A 401 -1.67 -2.05 2.64
CA THR A 401 -1.52 -0.80 3.41
C THR A 401 -2.56 0.22 2.96
N THR A 402 -3.42 0.64 3.88
CA THR A 402 -4.50 1.61 3.59
C THR A 402 -4.17 3.02 4.04
N ALA A 403 -3.00 3.30 4.61
CA ALA A 403 -2.61 4.65 5.05
C ALA A 403 -2.14 5.56 3.90
N LEU A 404 -1.93 4.98 2.71
CA LEU A 404 -1.29 5.62 1.56
C LEU A 404 -2.21 6.65 0.88
N PRO A 405 -1.64 7.65 0.20
CA PRO A 405 -2.42 8.60 -0.58
C PRO A 405 -2.97 7.97 -1.85
N LYS A 406 -4.08 8.50 -2.37
CA LYS A 406 -4.55 8.25 -3.75
C LYS A 406 -3.49 8.72 -4.74
N ARG A 407 -2.96 9.92 -4.50
CA ARG A 407 -2.01 10.58 -5.40
C ARG A 407 -1.06 11.49 -4.65
N VAL A 408 0.08 11.76 -5.27
CA VAL A 408 1.04 12.74 -4.79
C VAL A 408 1.08 13.89 -5.79
N LEU A 409 0.90 15.11 -5.29
CA LEU A 409 1.05 16.34 -6.07
C LEU A 409 2.27 17.11 -5.58
N ALA A 410 2.82 17.95 -6.45
CA ALA A 410 3.85 18.89 -6.09
C ALA A 410 3.51 20.31 -6.54
N LEU A 411 3.88 21.27 -5.71
CA LEU A 411 3.66 22.70 -5.93
C LEU A 411 4.95 23.45 -5.60
N GLN A 412 5.33 24.39 -6.47
CA GLN A 412 6.52 25.24 -6.29
C GLN A 412 6.08 26.72 -6.22
N VAL A 413 6.52 27.43 -5.18
CA VAL A 413 6.34 28.88 -5.02
C VAL A 413 7.70 29.57 -4.90
N PRO A 414 8.03 30.58 -5.73
CA PRO A 414 9.19 31.43 -5.50
C PRO A 414 9.06 32.24 -4.20
N ASN A 415 10.08 32.27 -3.34
CA ASN A 415 10.03 32.97 -2.04
C ASN A 415 10.05 34.50 -2.15
N ASN A 416 10.28 35.06 -3.34
CA ASN A 416 10.07 36.49 -3.57
C ASN A 416 8.56 36.83 -3.66
N THR A 417 7.69 35.83 -3.65
CA THR A 417 6.26 36.00 -3.37
C THR A 417 6.11 36.41 -1.90
N SER A 418 5.23 37.36 -1.61
CA SER A 418 4.83 37.65 -0.23
C SER A 418 4.18 36.42 0.42
N ASP A 419 3.77 36.57 1.68
CA ASP A 419 2.84 35.66 2.34
C ASP A 419 1.68 35.23 1.43
N PHE A 420 1.27 33.96 1.54
CA PHE A 420 0.28 33.34 0.66
C PHE A 420 -0.59 32.33 1.42
N THR A 421 -1.75 31.99 0.86
CA THR A 421 -2.61 30.91 1.37
C THR A 421 -2.40 29.64 0.55
N LEU A 422 -2.24 28.50 1.21
CA LEU A 422 -2.35 27.19 0.59
C LEU A 422 -3.82 26.75 0.66
N GLN A 423 -4.41 26.42 -0.48
CA GLN A 423 -5.83 26.14 -0.65
C GLN A 423 -6.07 24.77 -1.28
N ALA A 424 -7.20 24.16 -0.91
CA ALA A 424 -7.78 22.99 -1.57
C ALA A 424 -9.24 23.27 -1.94
N ASP A 425 -9.58 23.13 -3.22
CA ASP A 425 -10.91 23.44 -3.77
C ASP A 425 -11.46 24.82 -3.34
N GLY A 426 -10.55 25.80 -3.27
CA GLY A 426 -10.85 27.18 -2.85
C GLY A 426 -10.92 27.40 -1.33
N ASN A 427 -10.85 26.36 -0.51
CA ASN A 427 -10.80 26.47 0.95
C ASN A 427 -9.35 26.60 1.43
N THR A 428 -9.09 27.57 2.31
CA THR A 428 -7.78 27.73 2.94
C THR A 428 -7.47 26.54 3.85
N LEU A 429 -6.34 25.87 3.58
CA LEU A 429 -5.76 24.86 4.46
C LEU A 429 -4.82 25.52 5.47
N TYR A 430 -3.87 26.31 4.96
CA TYR A 430 -2.87 27.01 5.77
C TYR A 430 -2.59 28.40 5.22
N GLU A 431 -2.28 29.31 6.13
CA GLU A 431 -1.67 30.61 5.83
C GLU A 431 -0.15 30.46 5.98
N VAL A 432 0.60 30.82 4.95
CA VAL A 432 2.06 30.72 4.93
C VAL A 432 2.65 32.10 5.03
N SER A 433 3.45 32.33 6.08
CA SER A 433 4.08 33.62 6.37
C SER A 433 5.60 33.51 6.39
N PHE A 434 6.29 34.48 5.78
CA PHE A 434 7.74 34.57 5.79
C PHE A 434 8.24 35.58 6.83
N SER A 435 8.78 35.09 7.94
CA SER A 435 9.30 35.96 9.03
C SER A 435 10.75 35.70 9.42
N CYS A 436 11.33 34.55 9.04
CA CYS A 436 12.66 34.07 9.47
C CYS A 436 12.92 34.16 11.00
N LYS A 437 11.87 34.29 11.82
CA LYS A 437 11.94 34.40 13.28
C LYS A 437 10.91 33.47 13.88
N LYS A 438 11.33 32.69 14.88
CA LYS A 438 10.44 31.84 15.67
C LYS A 438 9.67 32.76 16.62
N ASP A 439 8.40 33.00 16.35
CA ASP A 439 7.55 33.79 17.24
C ASP A 439 6.67 32.84 18.07
N THR A 440 7.22 32.41 19.21
CA THR A 440 6.63 31.40 20.11
C THR A 440 5.26 31.77 20.69
N GLU A 441 4.84 33.03 20.60
CA GLU A 441 3.48 33.47 21.00
C GLU A 441 2.45 33.36 19.87
N SER A 442 2.89 33.43 18.61
CA SER A 442 2.04 33.35 17.41
C SER A 442 1.77 31.91 16.98
N GLU A 443 2.74 31.00 17.15
CA GLU A 443 2.56 29.54 16.91
C GLU A 443 1.52 28.90 17.86
N LYS A 444 1.35 29.43 19.08
CA LYS A 444 0.38 28.90 20.06
C LYS A 444 -1.07 29.30 19.80
N LYS A 445 -1.35 30.21 18.85
CA LYS A 445 -2.68 30.83 18.70
C LYS A 445 -3.42 30.50 17.39
N ALA A 446 -2.80 29.87 16.40
CA ALA A 446 -3.52 29.41 15.21
C ALA A 446 -2.90 28.14 14.62
N SER A 447 -3.64 27.02 14.68
CA SER A 447 -3.26 25.73 14.08
C SER A 447 -3.03 25.75 12.56
N ASN A 448 -3.38 26.86 11.90
CA ASN A 448 -3.46 26.98 10.45
C ASN A 448 -2.41 27.95 9.88
N VAL A 449 -1.43 28.42 10.67
CA VAL A 449 -0.35 29.29 10.17
C VAL A 449 0.96 28.51 10.13
N ILE A 450 1.66 28.56 8.99
CA ILE A 450 2.98 27.99 8.77
C ILE A 450 3.97 29.14 8.62
N VAL A 451 4.96 29.20 9.50
CA VAL A 451 6.00 30.25 9.47
C VAL A 451 7.26 29.68 8.83
N LEU A 452 7.71 30.32 7.74
CA LEU A 452 8.90 29.92 6.97
C LEU A 452 9.92 31.06 6.90
N CYS A 453 11.10 30.76 6.35
CA CYS A 453 12.10 31.76 6.05
C CYS A 453 12.26 31.92 4.53
N ASP A 454 12.05 33.14 4.02
CA ASP A 454 12.17 33.48 2.60
C ASP A 454 13.61 33.32 2.08
N LYS A 455 14.60 33.43 2.98
CA LYS A 455 16.03 33.26 2.68
C LYS A 455 16.45 31.80 2.49
N ASN A 456 15.61 30.84 2.84
CA ASN A 456 15.88 29.40 2.75
C ASN A 456 15.10 28.76 1.62
N ASP A 457 15.62 27.66 1.09
CA ASP A 457 14.76 26.72 0.38
C ASP A 457 13.91 26.00 1.42
N ASN A 458 12.59 25.99 1.24
CA ASN A 458 11.66 25.33 2.14
C ASN A 458 11.05 24.12 1.43
N ILE A 459 11.06 22.95 2.07
CA ILE A 459 10.40 21.76 1.55
C ILE A 459 9.42 21.30 2.62
N LEU A 460 8.14 21.24 2.26
CA LEU A 460 7.07 20.83 3.15
C LEU A 460 6.40 19.58 2.60
N TYR A 461 6.10 18.68 3.51
CA TYR A 461 5.19 17.57 3.29
C TYR A 461 3.81 17.96 3.81
N LEU A 462 2.76 17.64 3.05
CA LEU A 462 1.37 17.82 3.42
C LEU A 462 0.63 16.50 3.21
N ARG A 463 -0.02 15.98 4.25
CA ARG A 463 -0.96 14.87 4.14
C ARG A 463 -2.39 15.39 4.22
N SER A 464 -3.12 15.30 3.12
CA SER A 464 -4.53 15.68 3.05
C SER A 464 -5.42 14.43 2.98
N LYS A 465 -6.32 14.33 3.96
CA LYS A 465 -7.28 13.22 4.13
C LYS A 465 -8.73 13.71 4.15
N GLY A 466 -8.97 14.94 3.68
CA GLY A 466 -10.26 15.63 3.69
C GLY A 466 -10.59 16.29 5.04
N LYS A 467 -10.22 15.66 6.16
CA LYS A 467 -10.32 16.23 7.50
C LYS A 467 -8.94 16.40 8.11
N ASN A 468 -8.73 17.51 8.83
CA ASN A 468 -7.52 17.81 9.60
C ASN A 468 -6.23 17.45 8.83
N PRO A 469 -5.92 18.17 7.73
CA PRO A 469 -4.64 17.96 7.08
C PRO A 469 -3.50 18.15 8.07
N THR A 470 -2.40 17.44 7.85
CA THR A 470 -1.19 17.54 8.66
C THR A 470 -0.01 17.89 7.77
N TYR A 471 0.96 18.61 8.31
CA TYR A 471 2.15 18.99 7.56
C TYR A 471 3.41 18.74 8.37
N GLN A 472 4.53 18.52 7.67
CA GLN A 472 5.86 18.44 8.24
C GLN A 472 6.81 19.35 7.44
N ILE A 473 7.70 20.07 8.13
CA ILE A 473 8.74 20.85 7.47
C ILE A 473 9.96 19.94 7.31
N LEU A 474 10.22 19.50 6.08
CA LEU A 474 11.32 18.61 5.76
C LEU A 474 12.65 19.34 5.58
N LYS A 475 12.60 20.62 5.22
CA LYS A 475 13.77 21.48 5.04
C LYS A 475 13.37 22.95 5.12
N GLY A 476 14.30 23.79 5.58
CA GLY A 476 14.11 25.25 5.61
C GLY A 476 13.38 25.77 6.84
N GLY A 477 13.12 24.90 7.82
CA GLY A 477 12.61 25.30 9.13
C GLY A 477 13.46 26.39 9.79
N ILE A 478 12.84 27.14 10.69
CA ILE A 478 13.51 28.17 11.47
C ILE A 478 14.31 27.45 12.56
N ASN A 479 15.60 27.25 12.32
CA ASN A 479 16.53 26.71 13.33
C ASN A 479 16.50 27.60 14.58
N GLU A 480 16.64 26.97 15.76
CA GLU A 480 16.80 27.67 17.05
C GLU A 480 18.03 28.59 17.09
#